data_AF-A0A9D5V6H3-F1
#
_entry.id   AF-A0A9D5V6H3-F1
#
_cell.length_a   1.000
_cell.length_b   1.000
_cell.length_c   1.000
_cell.angle_alpha   90.00
_cell.angle_beta   90.00
_cell.angle_gamma   90.00
#
_symmetry.space_group_name_H-M   'P 1'
#
loop_
_entity.id
_entity.type
_entity.pdbx_description
1 polymer ?
#
loop_
_entity_poly.entity_id
_entity_poly.type
_entity_poly.pdbx_seq_one_letter_code
_entity_poly.pdbx_strand_id
1 'polypeptide(L)'
;MVKNPYSLFDRIRRDLAWQHQSRWDGESPRGDRPEKRRVPYVDFAVQFYLLLGLVALEVVLLIGGIVVLFHRLRGVIDESLYRAHSVSHEALLPRLLEETGWVIGGMLLVNIVALLAADRIWVVYVRSITRTFSELAKKTGNLEFGEDPDLGHRHRVIDLMVAWRRSERERAQGIRQNLANIDPSGEFHDEKINAIYRRRLQAVRRLLPPYSRRYVGRIRDASSS
;
A
#
# COMPACT_ATOMS: atom_id res chain seq x y z
N MET A 1 -24.82 -3.68 -27.35
CA MET A 1 -24.25 -2.83 -26.29
C MET A 1 -23.69 -3.72 -25.19
N VAL A 2 -22.38 -3.94 -25.16
CA VAL A 2 -21.72 -4.74 -24.12
C VAL A 2 -21.50 -3.84 -22.91
N LYS A 3 -22.17 -4.11 -21.79
CA LYS A 3 -21.93 -3.39 -20.52
C LYS A 3 -20.48 -3.63 -20.13
N ASN A 4 -19.71 -2.54 -20.01
CA ASN A 4 -18.32 -2.58 -19.60
C ASN A 4 -18.22 -3.24 -18.20
N PRO A 5 -17.60 -4.43 -18.06
CA PRO A 5 -17.51 -5.14 -16.78
C PRO A 5 -16.72 -4.36 -15.72
N TYR A 6 -15.87 -3.40 -16.11
CA TYR A 6 -15.18 -2.50 -15.18
C TYR A 6 -16.13 -1.56 -14.43
N SER A 7 -17.33 -1.29 -14.96
CA SER A 7 -18.29 -0.35 -14.34
C SER A 7 -18.95 -0.88 -13.07
N LEU A 8 -19.04 -2.20 -12.89
CA LEU A 8 -19.60 -2.83 -11.69
C LEU A 8 -18.60 -2.74 -10.53
N PHE A 9 -17.32 -2.99 -10.82
CA PHE A 9 -16.25 -2.86 -9.84
C PHE A 9 -16.04 -1.42 -9.37
N ASP A 10 -16.16 -0.44 -10.27
CA ASP A 10 -16.10 0.98 -9.89
C ASP A 10 -17.31 1.44 -9.06
N ARG A 11 -18.46 0.78 -9.17
CA ARG A 11 -19.60 1.03 -8.27
C ARG A 11 -19.35 0.44 -6.88
N ILE A 12 -18.96 -0.83 -6.81
CA ILE A 12 -18.65 -1.50 -5.54
C ILE A 12 -17.52 -0.75 -4.80
N ARG A 13 -16.47 -0.31 -5.52
CA ARG A 13 -15.38 0.47 -4.95
C ARG A 13 -15.85 1.84 -4.44
N ARG A 14 -16.72 2.53 -5.17
CA ARG A 14 -17.29 3.83 -4.74
C ARG A 14 -18.20 3.68 -3.54
N ASP A 15 -19.04 2.64 -3.49
CA ASP A 15 -19.95 2.39 -2.37
C ASP A 15 -19.18 2.02 -1.10
N LEU A 16 -18.14 1.18 -1.21
CA LEU A 16 -17.24 0.88 -0.09
C LEU A 16 -16.46 2.11 0.38
N ALA A 17 -16.01 2.98 -0.54
CA ALA A 17 -15.35 4.22 -0.18
C ALA A 17 -16.30 5.19 0.54
N TRP A 18 -17.56 5.27 0.10
CA TRP A 18 -18.60 6.12 0.69
C TRP A 18 -18.97 5.70 2.12
N GLN A 19 -19.21 4.41 2.35
CA GLN A 19 -19.49 3.90 3.71
C GLN A 19 -18.32 4.15 4.67
N HIS A 20 -17.09 4.13 4.15
CA HIS A 20 -15.91 4.34 4.97
C HIS A 20 -15.67 5.82 5.28
N GLN A 21 -16.22 6.76 4.49
CA GLN A 21 -16.11 8.20 4.68
C GLN A 21 -17.19 8.74 5.64
N SER A 22 -18.45 8.32 5.46
CA SER A 22 -19.59 8.79 6.27
C SER A 22 -19.52 8.38 7.76
N ARG A 23 -18.66 7.42 8.10
CA ARG A 23 -18.40 7.00 9.50
C ARG A 23 -17.43 7.94 10.25
N TRP A 24 -16.82 8.91 9.59
CA TRP A 24 -15.86 9.84 10.20
C TRP A 24 -16.41 11.24 10.44
N ASP A 25 -17.47 11.62 9.73
CA ASP A 25 -18.06 12.96 9.82
C ASP A 25 -19.08 13.06 10.97
N GLY A 26 -19.30 11.97 11.70
CA GLY A 26 -20.11 11.94 12.93
C GLY A 26 -19.31 12.43 14.13
N GLU A 27 -19.62 13.64 14.58
CA GLU A 27 -19.20 14.29 15.81
C GLU A 27 -18.90 13.28 16.93
N SER A 28 -17.64 13.19 17.34
CA SER A 28 -17.28 12.47 18.58
C SER A 28 -17.57 13.40 19.76
N PRO A 29 -18.55 13.08 20.63
CA PRO A 29 -18.79 13.81 21.85
C PRO A 29 -17.55 13.69 22.75
N ARG A 30 -17.15 14.83 23.30
CA ARG A 30 -16.01 14.98 24.23
C ARG A 30 -16.05 13.91 25.34
N GLY A 31 -14.96 13.18 25.54
CA GLY A 31 -14.65 12.64 26.89
C GLY A 31 -13.92 11.32 26.98
N ASP A 32 -14.05 10.40 26.01
CA ASP A 32 -13.50 9.05 26.18
C ASP A 32 -12.16 8.86 25.48
N ARG A 33 -11.27 8.16 26.21
CA ARG A 33 -9.86 7.92 25.88
C ARG A 33 -9.69 7.58 24.40
N PRO A 34 -8.63 8.08 23.72
CA PRO A 34 -8.40 7.79 22.32
C PRO A 34 -8.18 6.28 22.15
N GLU A 35 -9.26 5.56 21.86
CA GLU A 35 -9.18 4.19 21.41
C GLU A 35 -8.29 4.19 20.17
N LYS A 36 -7.19 3.45 20.28
CA LYS A 36 -6.10 3.45 19.31
C LYS A 36 -6.62 2.90 17.99
N ARG A 37 -7.16 3.78 17.15
CA ARG A 37 -7.83 3.43 15.90
C ARG A 37 -6.80 2.78 14.98
N ARG A 38 -6.95 1.48 14.76
CA ARG A 38 -6.09 0.71 13.85
C ARG A 38 -6.43 1.13 12.42
N VAL A 39 -5.63 2.01 11.84
CA VAL A 39 -5.73 2.31 10.42
C VAL A 39 -5.17 1.08 9.67
N PRO A 40 -5.96 0.38 8.84
CA PRO A 40 -5.44 -0.70 8.03
C PRO A 40 -4.49 -0.10 6.98
N TYR A 41 -3.19 -0.36 7.12
CA TYR A 41 -2.14 0.14 6.22
C TYR A 41 -1.93 -0.74 4.99
N VAL A 42 -2.60 -1.89 4.91
CA VAL A 42 -2.49 -2.80 3.77
C VAL A 42 -3.44 -2.32 2.68
N ASP A 43 -2.91 -2.11 1.48
CA ASP A 43 -3.71 -1.71 0.33
C ASP A 43 -4.57 -2.89 -0.13
N PHE A 44 -5.83 -2.89 0.32
CA PHE A 44 -6.82 -3.91 -0.02
C PHE A 44 -6.97 -4.12 -1.52
N ALA A 45 -6.73 -3.09 -2.34
CA ALA A 45 -6.81 -3.20 -3.78
C ALA A 45 -5.76 -4.18 -4.33
N VAL A 46 -4.51 -4.04 -3.89
CA VAL A 46 -3.40 -4.91 -4.36
C VAL A 46 -3.61 -6.35 -3.90
N GLN A 47 -4.00 -6.53 -2.63
CA GLN A 47 -4.31 -7.86 -2.10
C GLN A 47 -5.47 -8.52 -2.86
N PHE A 48 -6.51 -7.76 -3.20
CA PHE A 48 -7.64 -8.27 -3.98
C PHE A 48 -7.24 -8.71 -5.38
N TYR A 49 -6.44 -7.92 -6.11
CA TYR A 49 -5.97 -8.30 -7.45
C TYR A 49 -5.06 -9.54 -7.42
N LEU A 50 -4.18 -9.65 -6.42
CA LEU A 50 -3.36 -10.85 -6.23
C LEU A 50 -4.21 -12.08 -5.95
N LEU A 51 -5.21 -11.96 -5.07
CA LEU A 51 -6.14 -13.05 -4.76
C LEU A 51 -6.94 -13.46 -6.01
N LEU A 52 -7.47 -12.47 -6.74
CA LEU A 52 -8.23 -12.71 -7.97
C LEU A 52 -7.37 -13.41 -9.02
N GLY A 53 -6.12 -12.99 -9.19
CA GLY A 53 -5.16 -13.63 -10.08
C GLY A 53 -4.86 -15.08 -9.69
N LEU A 54 -4.70 -15.35 -8.39
CA LEU A 54 -4.50 -16.69 -7.85
C LEU A 54 -5.71 -17.60 -8.12
N VAL A 55 -6.92 -17.11 -7.85
CA VAL A 55 -8.16 -17.86 -8.10
C VAL A 55 -8.34 -18.13 -9.60
N ALA A 56 -8.10 -17.14 -10.45
CA ALA A 56 -8.16 -17.32 -11.91
C ALA A 56 -7.15 -18.37 -12.39
N LEU A 57 -5.92 -18.33 -11.88
CA LEU A 57 -4.90 -19.34 -12.16
C LEU A 57 -5.35 -20.73 -11.71
N GLU A 58 -5.90 -20.86 -10.50
CA GLU A 58 -6.40 -22.14 -9.96
C GLU A 58 -7.51 -22.72 -10.82
N VAL A 59 -8.46 -21.90 -11.28
CA VAL A 59 -9.52 -22.32 -12.21
C VAL A 59 -8.93 -22.81 -13.53
N VAL A 60 -7.96 -22.10 -14.11
CA VAL A 60 -7.29 -22.52 -15.35
C VAL A 60 -6.54 -23.83 -15.16
N LEU A 61 -5.83 -23.99 -14.04
CA LEU A 61 -5.14 -25.24 -13.71
C LEU A 61 -6.14 -26.38 -13.57
N LEU A 62 -7.23 -26.18 -12.83
CA LEU A 62 -8.27 -27.18 -12.61
C LEU A 62 -8.91 -27.63 -13.92
N ILE A 63 -9.32 -26.70 -14.79
CA ILE A 63 -9.86 -27.02 -16.11
C ILE A 63 -8.82 -27.77 -16.95
N GLY A 64 -7.57 -27.29 -16.98
CA GLY A 64 -6.48 -27.94 -17.70
C GLY A 64 -6.21 -29.37 -17.22
N GLY A 65 -6.20 -29.58 -15.90
CA GLY A 65 -6.03 -30.90 -15.29
C GLY A 65 -7.15 -31.86 -15.66
N ILE A 66 -8.41 -31.40 -15.63
CA ILE A 66 -9.56 -32.21 -16.06
C ILE A 66 -9.44 -32.59 -17.54
N VAL A 67 -9.05 -31.66 -18.41
CA VAL A 67 -8.88 -31.93 -19.85
C VAL A 67 -7.79 -32.97 -20.08
N VAL A 68 -6.63 -32.83 -19.41
CA VAL A 68 -5.53 -33.81 -19.52
C VAL A 68 -5.96 -35.18 -19.00
N LEU A 69 -6.62 -35.23 -17.83
CA LEU A 69 -7.12 -36.46 -17.25
C LEU A 69 -8.12 -37.14 -18.17
N PHE A 70 -9.04 -36.39 -18.78
CA PHE A 70 -10.01 -36.90 -19.75
C PHE A 70 -9.32 -37.55 -20.95
N HIS A 71 -8.31 -36.88 -21.53
CA HIS A 71 -7.55 -37.44 -22.65
C HIS A 71 -6.81 -38.73 -22.27
N ARG A 72 -6.19 -38.77 -21.07
CA ARG A 72 -5.52 -39.99 -20.60
C ARG A 72 -6.50 -41.13 -20.33
N LEU A 73 -7.63 -40.83 -19.68
CA LEU A 73 -8.65 -41.83 -19.36
C LEU A 73 -9.26 -42.42 -20.64
N ARG A 74 -9.50 -41.59 -21.65
CA ARG A 74 -9.95 -42.05 -22.97
C ARG A 74 -8.96 -43.05 -23.58
N GLY A 75 -7.67 -42.75 -23.54
CA GLY A 75 -6.63 -43.68 -24.02
C GLY A 75 -6.62 -45.01 -23.27
N VAL A 76 -6.75 -44.99 -21.94
CA VAL A 76 -6.84 -46.21 -21.12
C VAL A 76 -8.10 -47.02 -21.44
N ILE A 77 -9.24 -46.35 -21.62
CA ILE A 77 -10.51 -47.00 -21.98
C ILE A 77 -10.39 -47.69 -23.34
N ASP A 78 -9.87 -46.98 -24.35
CA ASP A 78 -9.68 -47.53 -25.70
C ASP A 78 -8.74 -48.75 -25.69
N GLU A 79 -7.64 -48.71 -24.93
CA GLU A 79 -6.72 -49.85 -24.73
C GLU A 79 -7.40 -51.03 -24.02
N SER A 80 -8.22 -50.75 -23.00
CA SER A 80 -8.92 -51.78 -22.23
C SER A 80 -10.05 -52.45 -23.01
N LEU A 81 -10.78 -51.71 -23.85
CA LEU A 81 -11.83 -52.25 -24.73
C LEU A 81 -11.25 -53.24 -25.73
N TYR A 82 -10.06 -52.97 -26.27
CA TYR A 82 -9.36 -53.87 -27.17
C TYR A 82 -8.83 -55.12 -26.43
N ARG A 83 -8.31 -54.95 -25.21
CA ARG A 83 -7.70 -56.03 -24.42
C ARG A 83 -8.72 -56.93 -23.70
N ALA A 84 -9.95 -56.49 -23.46
CA ALA A 84 -11.01 -57.30 -22.86
C ALA A 84 -11.36 -58.58 -23.67
N HIS A 85 -10.99 -58.63 -24.95
CA HIS A 85 -11.10 -59.83 -25.78
C HIS A 85 -9.93 -60.82 -25.62
N SER A 86 -8.84 -60.44 -24.94
CA SER A 86 -7.65 -61.25 -24.71
C SER A 86 -7.44 -61.51 -23.22
N VAL A 87 -7.52 -62.78 -22.84
CA VAL A 87 -7.62 -63.29 -21.46
C VAL A 87 -6.38 -62.96 -20.62
N SER A 88 -6.39 -61.81 -19.93
CA SER A 88 -5.62 -61.55 -18.70
C SER A 88 -6.04 -60.19 -18.10
N HIS A 89 -6.81 -60.21 -17.02
CA HIS A 89 -7.17 -59.01 -16.25
C HIS A 89 -5.95 -58.53 -15.44
N GLU A 90 -5.09 -57.71 -16.04
CA GLU A 90 -4.19 -56.85 -15.23
C GLU A 90 -5.03 -55.84 -14.45
N ALA A 91 -4.61 -55.52 -13.23
CA ALA A 91 -5.33 -54.59 -12.36
C ALA A 91 -5.29 -53.17 -12.96
N LEU A 92 -6.43 -52.67 -13.46
CA LEU A 92 -6.59 -51.30 -14.00
C LEU A 92 -6.34 -50.20 -12.95
N LEU A 93 -6.60 -50.52 -11.68
CA LEU A 93 -6.58 -49.58 -10.56
C LEU A 93 -5.19 -48.95 -10.29
N PRO A 94 -4.08 -49.71 -10.21
CA PRO A 94 -2.74 -49.12 -10.05
C PRO A 94 -2.33 -48.20 -11.20
N ARG A 95 -2.68 -48.52 -12.45
CA ARG A 95 -2.37 -47.66 -13.61
C ARG A 95 -3.14 -46.33 -13.56
N LEU A 96 -4.40 -46.36 -13.13
CA LEU A 96 -5.18 -45.13 -12.89
C LEU A 96 -4.60 -44.27 -11.75
N LEU A 97 -4.15 -44.90 -10.66
CA LEU A 97 -3.51 -44.23 -9.52
C LEU A 97 -2.20 -43.55 -9.94
N GLU A 98 -1.36 -44.23 -10.71
CA GLU A 98 -0.09 -43.68 -11.20
C GLU A 98 -0.33 -42.45 -12.09
N GLU A 99 -1.25 -42.55 -13.04
CA GLU A 99 -1.59 -41.45 -13.95
C GLU A 99 -2.20 -40.25 -13.23
N THR A 100 -3.10 -40.51 -12.28
CA THR A 100 -3.71 -39.45 -11.46
C THR A 100 -2.66 -38.80 -10.55
N GLY A 101 -1.73 -39.58 -10.01
CA GLY A 101 -0.63 -39.09 -9.18
C GLY A 101 0.28 -38.11 -9.94
N TRP A 102 0.61 -38.41 -11.20
CA TRP A 102 1.37 -37.50 -12.05
C TRP A 102 0.65 -36.19 -12.34
N VAL A 103 -0.65 -36.24 -12.64
CA VAL A 103 -1.46 -35.04 -12.90
C VAL A 103 -1.55 -34.17 -11.64
N ILE A 104 -1.90 -34.76 -10.49
CA ILE A 104 -2.00 -34.05 -9.21
C ILE A 104 -0.64 -33.46 -8.82
N GLY A 105 0.44 -34.24 -8.93
CA GLY A 105 1.79 -33.79 -8.61
C GLY A 105 2.23 -32.60 -9.48
N GLY A 106 1.93 -32.64 -10.77
CA GLY A 106 2.19 -31.54 -11.70
C GLY A 106 1.38 -30.28 -11.35
N MET A 107 0.09 -30.42 -11.05
CA MET A 107 -0.76 -29.29 -10.65
C MET A 107 -0.27 -28.65 -9.35
N LEU A 108 0.10 -29.46 -8.36
CA LEU A 108 0.65 -29.00 -7.09
C LEU A 108 1.95 -28.22 -7.31
N LEU A 109 2.85 -28.74 -8.14
CA LEU A 109 4.12 -28.08 -8.45
C LEU A 109 3.90 -26.69 -9.08
N VAL A 110 3.00 -26.60 -10.07
CA VAL A 110 2.70 -25.31 -10.72
C VAL A 110 2.08 -24.33 -9.72
N ASN A 111 1.21 -24.79 -8.82
CA ASN A 111 0.61 -23.93 -7.81
C ASN A 111 1.67 -23.39 -6.81
N ILE A 112 2.60 -24.24 -6.38
CA ILE A 112 3.73 -23.82 -5.53
C ILE A 112 4.56 -22.74 -6.24
N VAL A 113 4.91 -22.95 -7.52
CA VAL A 113 5.68 -21.98 -8.31
C VAL A 113 4.95 -20.65 -8.42
N ALA A 114 3.63 -20.67 -8.67
CA ALA A 114 2.83 -19.47 -8.74
C ALA A 114 2.77 -18.72 -7.41
N LEU A 115 2.65 -19.44 -6.28
CA LEU A 115 2.68 -18.84 -4.95
C LEU A 115 4.02 -18.17 -4.66
N LEU A 116 5.13 -18.80 -5.04
CA LEU A 116 6.47 -18.21 -4.92
C LEU A 116 6.64 -16.96 -5.80
N ALA A 117 6.09 -16.97 -7.02
CA ALA A 117 6.09 -15.80 -7.89
C ALA A 117 5.28 -14.64 -7.28
N ALA A 118 4.09 -14.93 -6.73
CA ALA A 118 3.25 -13.96 -6.05
C ALA A 118 3.97 -13.33 -4.85
N ASP A 119 4.62 -14.14 -4.01
CA ASP A 119 5.43 -13.65 -2.88
C ASP A 119 6.56 -12.74 -3.34
N ARG A 120 7.29 -13.12 -4.41
CA ARG A 120 8.37 -12.29 -4.96
C ARG A 120 7.89 -10.95 -5.48
N ILE A 121 6.77 -10.94 -6.22
CA ILE A 121 6.16 -9.69 -6.72
C ILE A 121 5.74 -8.81 -5.54
N TRP A 122 5.12 -9.40 -4.52
CA TRP A 122 4.70 -8.70 -3.31
C TRP A 122 5.87 -8.05 -2.58
N VAL A 123 6.96 -8.79 -2.33
CA VAL A 123 8.14 -8.27 -1.65
C VAL A 123 8.77 -7.10 -2.42
N VAL A 124 8.87 -7.19 -3.74
CA VAL A 124 9.39 -6.09 -4.58
C VAL A 124 8.49 -4.86 -4.48
N TYR A 125 7.17 -5.04 -4.55
CA TYR A 125 6.20 -3.96 -4.41
C TYR A 125 6.30 -3.27 -3.05
N VAL A 126 6.24 -4.03 -1.95
CA VAL A 126 6.35 -3.50 -0.58
C VAL A 126 7.70 -2.81 -0.33
N ARG A 127 8.80 -3.37 -0.85
CA ARG A 127 10.13 -2.76 -0.75
C ARG A 127 10.17 -1.41 -1.48
N SER A 128 9.49 -1.26 -2.61
CA SER A 128 9.43 0.02 -3.32
C SER A 128 8.75 1.11 -2.49
N ILE A 129 7.60 0.79 -1.86
CA ILE A 129 6.84 1.75 -1.04
C ILE A 129 7.60 2.11 0.23
N THR A 130 8.12 1.10 0.94
CA THR A 130 8.84 1.32 2.21
C THR A 130 10.13 2.10 2.00
N ARG A 131 10.81 1.93 0.86
CA ARG A 131 11.97 2.75 0.49
C ARG A 131 11.59 4.21 0.31
N THR A 132 10.58 4.52 -0.50
CA THR A 132 10.11 5.91 -0.69
C THR A 132 9.64 6.53 0.62
N PHE A 133 8.92 5.76 1.44
CA PHE A 133 8.50 6.22 2.76
C PHE A 133 9.69 6.51 3.69
N SER A 134 10.69 5.62 3.73
CA SER A 134 11.91 5.80 4.53
C SER A 134 12.71 7.03 4.09
N GLU A 135 12.82 7.26 2.78
CA GLU A 135 13.47 8.46 2.22
C GLU A 135 12.73 9.74 2.62
N LEU A 136 11.40 9.74 2.54
CA LEU A 136 10.56 10.84 3.02
C LEU A 136 10.67 11.08 4.54
N ALA A 137 10.68 10.00 5.32
CA ALA A 137 10.85 10.06 6.76
C ALA A 137 12.22 10.62 7.16
N LYS A 138 13.30 10.19 6.48
CA LYS A 138 14.65 10.74 6.68
C LYS A 138 14.72 12.23 6.33
N LYS A 139 14.16 12.65 5.19
CA LYS A 139 14.07 14.06 4.81
C LYS A 139 13.32 14.88 5.87
N THR A 140 12.25 14.32 6.43
CA THR A 140 11.48 15.00 7.47
C THR A 140 12.22 15.06 8.81
N GLY A 141 12.97 14.01 9.16
CA GLY A 141 13.87 14.01 10.32
C GLY A 141 14.99 15.04 10.20
N ASN A 142 15.47 15.28 8.97
CA ASN A 142 16.42 16.34 8.66
C ASN A 142 15.74 17.72 8.50
N LEU A 143 14.42 17.81 8.73
CA LEU A 143 13.62 19.03 8.61
C LEU A 143 13.68 19.67 7.22
N GLU A 144 13.96 18.88 6.19
CA GLU A 144 13.93 19.29 4.80
C GLU A 144 12.49 19.20 4.30
N PHE A 145 11.80 20.34 4.16
CA PHE A 145 10.41 20.42 3.68
C PHE A 145 10.32 20.87 2.21
N GLY A 146 11.35 20.60 1.41
CA GLY A 146 11.34 20.85 -0.03
C GLY A 146 10.26 20.02 -0.73
N GLU A 147 9.61 20.62 -1.73
CA GLU A 147 8.74 19.89 -2.64
C GLU A 147 9.61 19.09 -3.62
N ASP A 148 9.49 17.77 -3.59
CA ASP A 148 10.03 16.91 -4.62
C ASP A 148 8.95 16.72 -5.70
N PRO A 149 9.10 17.33 -6.88
CA PRO A 149 8.13 17.18 -7.97
C PRO A 149 8.05 15.74 -8.49
N ASP A 150 9.07 14.92 -8.22
CA ASP A 150 9.20 13.55 -8.73
C ASP A 150 8.51 12.50 -7.85
N LEU A 151 7.93 12.91 -6.71
CA LEU A 151 7.07 12.06 -5.88
C LEU A 151 5.66 12.01 -6.48
N GLY A 152 5.55 11.42 -7.68
CA GLY A 152 4.27 11.17 -8.32
C GLY A 152 3.32 10.36 -7.41
N HIS A 153 2.01 10.55 -7.62
CA HIS A 153 0.90 9.97 -6.85
C HIS A 153 0.86 8.43 -6.96
N ARG A 154 1.76 7.74 -6.25
CA ARG A 154 1.91 6.28 -6.37
C ARG A 154 1.16 5.52 -5.28
N HIS A 155 0.90 6.12 -4.10
CA HIS A 155 0.28 5.38 -3.00
C HIS A 155 -0.39 6.30 -1.97
N ARG A 156 -1.57 5.92 -1.48
CA ARG A 156 -2.33 6.68 -0.47
C ARG A 156 -1.53 6.96 0.81
N VAL A 157 -0.66 6.03 1.21
CA VAL A 157 0.24 6.20 2.37
C VAL A 157 1.28 7.29 2.12
N ILE A 158 1.80 7.39 0.89
CA ILE A 158 2.71 8.46 0.49
C ILE A 158 1.95 9.79 0.49
N ASP A 159 0.73 9.83 -0.05
CA ASP A 159 -0.11 11.03 -0.06
C ASP A 159 -0.40 11.52 1.37
N LEU A 160 -0.70 10.60 2.29
CA LEU A 160 -0.90 10.92 3.71
C LEU A 160 0.38 11.47 4.35
N MET A 161 1.53 10.89 4.04
CA MET A 161 2.83 11.39 4.50
C MET A 161 3.15 12.78 3.94
N VAL A 162 2.83 13.04 2.66
CA VAL A 162 2.99 14.36 2.03
C VAL A 162 2.05 15.37 2.67
N ALA A 163 0.78 15.02 2.89
CA ALA A 163 -0.19 15.88 3.57
C ALA A 163 0.25 16.21 4.99
N TRP A 164 0.75 15.21 5.74
CA TRP A 164 1.31 15.43 7.07
C TRP A 164 2.58 16.32 7.05
N ARG A 165 3.49 16.13 6.07
CA ARG A 165 4.65 17.02 5.92
C ARG A 165 4.24 18.46 5.61
N ARG A 166 3.17 18.66 4.83
CA ARG A 166 2.61 20.00 4.56
C ARG A 166 2.05 20.64 5.83
N SER A 167 1.25 19.91 6.61
CA SER A 167 0.70 20.46 7.86
C SER A 167 1.79 20.75 8.90
N GLU A 168 2.82 19.92 9.00
CA GLU A 168 3.96 20.17 9.90
C GLU A 168 4.79 21.38 9.44
N ARG A 169 4.93 21.60 8.13
CA ARG A 169 5.56 22.79 7.57
C ARG A 169 4.77 24.06 7.93
N GLU A 170 3.46 24.05 7.76
CA GLU A 170 2.58 25.18 8.13
C GLU A 170 2.67 25.47 9.63
N ARG A 171 2.64 24.43 10.46
CA ARG A 171 2.81 24.55 11.92
C ARG A 171 4.17 25.15 12.29
N ALA A 172 5.26 24.71 11.64
CA ALA A 172 6.59 25.28 11.85
C ALA A 172 6.69 26.74 11.40
N GLN A 173 5.99 27.12 10.32
CA GLN A 173 5.90 28.52 9.87
C GLN A 173 5.10 29.38 10.86
N GLY A 174 3.98 28.88 11.38
CA GLY A 174 3.19 29.57 12.39
C GLY A 174 3.99 29.84 13.67
N ILE A 175 4.76 28.85 14.15
CA ILE A 175 5.66 29.02 15.30
C ILE A 175 6.69 30.14 15.03
N ARG A 176 7.22 30.25 13.80
CA ARG A 176 8.17 31.30 13.45
C ARG A 176 7.54 32.68 13.40
N GLN A 177 6.36 32.80 12.80
CA GLN A 177 5.63 34.06 12.76
C GLN A 177 5.33 34.53 14.19
N ASN A 178 4.89 33.62 15.05
CA ASN A 178 4.69 33.91 16.48
C ASN A 178 6.01 34.33 17.15
N LEU A 179 7.14 33.66 16.88
CA LEU A 179 8.46 34.04 17.39
C LEU A 179 9.02 35.35 16.81
N ALA A 180 8.54 35.80 15.64
CA ALA A 180 8.91 37.06 15.03
C ALA A 180 8.09 38.23 15.61
N ASN A 181 6.82 37.98 15.93
CA ASN A 181 5.92 38.93 16.56
C ASN A 181 6.23 39.13 18.05
N ILE A 182 6.89 38.17 18.69
CA ILE A 182 7.48 38.35 20.01
C ILE A 182 8.60 39.38 19.89
N ASP A 183 8.27 40.62 20.22
CA ASP A 183 9.18 41.75 20.17
C ASP A 183 10.33 41.56 21.18
N PRO A 184 11.60 41.40 20.74
CA PRO A 184 12.74 41.33 21.66
C PRO A 184 13.00 42.66 22.39
N SER A 185 12.27 43.72 22.01
CA SER A 185 12.30 45.05 22.62
C SER A 185 11.39 45.17 23.83
N GLY A 186 10.63 44.13 24.20
CA GLY A 186 9.87 44.11 25.45
C GLY A 186 10.78 44.50 26.62
N GLU A 187 10.60 45.71 27.15
CA GLU A 187 11.36 46.21 28.28
C GLU A 187 10.96 45.44 29.53
N PHE A 188 11.70 44.38 29.83
CA PHE A 188 11.68 43.82 31.17
C PHE A 188 12.42 44.77 32.11
N HIS A 189 11.80 45.13 33.23
CA HIS A 189 12.42 45.99 34.25
C HIS A 189 13.73 45.40 34.84
N ASP A 190 13.93 44.09 34.74
CA ASP A 190 15.15 43.41 35.19
C ASP A 190 16.03 43.00 34.00
N GLU A 191 17.21 43.61 33.92
CA GLU A 191 18.22 43.37 32.89
C GLU A 191 18.66 41.90 32.83
N LYS A 192 18.73 41.22 33.98
CA LYS A 192 19.11 39.79 34.04
C LYS A 192 18.07 38.91 33.38
N ILE A 193 16.79 39.20 33.60
CA ILE A 193 15.67 38.46 32.99
C ILE A 193 15.67 38.65 31.48
N ASN A 194 15.89 39.88 31.01
CA ASN A 194 15.99 40.18 29.58
C ASN A 194 17.13 39.40 28.90
N ALA A 195 18.31 39.35 29.54
CA ALA A 195 19.45 38.60 29.03
C ALA A 195 19.17 37.08 28.92
N ILE A 196 18.52 36.48 29.93
CA ILE A 196 18.12 35.06 29.92
C ILE A 196 17.08 34.80 28.82
N TYR A 197 16.09 35.69 28.71
CA TYR A 197 15.03 35.59 27.70
C TYR A 197 15.60 35.62 26.28
N ARG A 198 16.49 36.58 25.99
CA ARG A 198 17.19 36.67 24.69
C ARG A 198 18.02 35.43 24.39
N ARG A 199 18.76 34.89 25.37
CA ARG A 199 19.51 33.62 25.19
C ARG A 199 18.60 32.45 24.87
N ARG A 200 17.46 32.32 25.55
CA ARG A 200 16.47 31.25 25.31
C ARG A 200 15.81 31.40 23.93
N LEU A 201 15.40 32.61 23.56
CA LEU A 201 14.88 32.88 22.21
C LEU A 201 15.91 32.57 21.13
N GLN A 202 17.18 32.91 21.35
CA GLN A 202 18.25 32.59 20.40
C GLN A 202 18.50 31.08 20.32
N ALA A 203 18.42 30.35 21.43
CA ALA A 203 18.51 28.89 21.45
C ALA A 203 17.34 28.25 20.68
N VAL A 204 16.10 28.70 20.91
CA VAL A 204 14.92 28.22 20.17
C VAL A 204 15.04 28.55 18.68
N ARG A 205 15.50 29.75 18.32
CA ARG A 205 15.77 30.13 16.91
C ARG A 205 16.84 29.25 16.27
N ARG A 206 17.85 28.78 17.01
CA ARG A 206 18.88 27.85 16.51
C ARG A 206 18.38 26.42 16.34
N LEU A 207 17.44 25.98 17.18
CA LEU A 207 16.80 24.66 17.06
C LEU A 207 15.83 24.60 15.87
N LEU A 208 15.34 25.75 15.41
CA LEU A 208 14.53 25.83 14.22
C LEU A 208 15.43 25.68 12.97
N PRO A 209 15.13 24.75 12.05
CA PRO A 209 15.97 24.43 10.90
C PRO A 209 16.13 25.66 9.98
N PRO A 210 17.31 25.95 9.41
CA PRO A 210 17.44 27.03 8.45
C PRO A 210 16.64 26.67 7.20
N TYR A 211 15.45 27.27 7.05
CA TYR A 211 14.75 27.17 5.76
C TYR A 211 15.62 27.91 4.76
N SER A 212 16.11 27.20 3.75
CA SER A 212 16.86 27.83 2.68
C SER A 212 16.01 28.95 2.08
N ARG A 213 16.56 30.16 2.03
CA ARG A 213 15.89 31.36 1.46
C ARG A 213 15.34 31.12 0.05
N ARG A 214 15.86 30.10 -0.66
CA ARG A 214 15.39 29.65 -1.99
C ARG A 214 13.88 29.39 -2.06
N TYR A 215 13.21 29.03 -0.96
CA TYR A 215 11.77 28.71 -0.98
C TYR A 215 10.83 29.84 -0.54
N VAL A 216 11.35 30.91 0.09
CA VAL A 216 10.48 32.04 0.53
C VAL A 216 10.06 32.91 -0.67
N GLY A 217 10.86 32.95 -1.73
CA GLY A 217 10.54 33.73 -2.94
C GLY A 217 9.30 33.24 -3.69
N ARG A 218 9.06 31.93 -3.75
CA ARG A 218 8.03 31.37 -4.66
C ARG A 218 6.60 31.45 -4.12
N ILE A 219 6.40 31.58 -2.79
CA ILE A 219 5.04 31.69 -2.22
C ILE A 219 4.45 33.07 -2.47
N ARG A 220 5.28 34.11 -2.62
CA ARG A 220 4.80 35.49 -2.81
C ARG A 220 4.19 35.72 -4.19
N ASP A 221 4.58 34.92 -5.19
CA ASP A 221 4.10 35.07 -6.57
C ASP A 221 2.80 34.26 -6.83
N ALA A 222 2.49 33.26 -6.00
CA ALA A 222 1.32 32.40 -6.17
C ALA A 222 0.02 32.98 -5.57
N SER A 223 0.11 34.02 -4.73
CA SER A 223 -1.05 34.71 -4.16
C SER A 223 -1.44 35.99 -4.92
N SER A 224 -0.72 36.33 -5.98
CA SER A 224 -0.98 37.50 -6.84
C SER A 224 -1.52 37.15 -8.23
N SER A 225 -1.95 35.90 -8.43
CA SER A 225 -2.61 35.39 -9.64
C SER A 225 -3.99 34.84 -9.28
#